data_AF-A0A973RCL4-F1
#
_entry.id   AF-A0A973RCL4-F1
#
_cell.length_a   1.000
_cell.length_b   1.000
_cell.length_c   1.000
_cell.angle_alpha   90.00
_cell.angle_beta   90.00
_cell.angle_gamma   90.00
#
_symmetry.space_group_name_H-M   'P 1'
#
loop_
_entity.id
_entity.type
_entity.pdbx_description
1 polymer ?
#
loop_
_entity_poly.entity_id
_entity_poly.type
_entity_poly.pdbx_seq_one_letter_code
_entity_poly.pdbx_strand_id
1 'polypeptide(L)'
;MARAAGSPLSFRPRPGSIPDSPGVYRFRDAHDRVIYVGKAKSLRQRLNSYFADFSALHPRTQSMLTTATGVDWTVVGTEVEALQLEYSWIKEFDPRFNVKYRDDKSYPYLAV
;
A
#
# COMPACT_ATOMS: atom_id res chain seq x y z
N MET A 1 -21.79 18.46 12.09
CA MET A 1 -21.85 17.06 12.56
C MET A 1 -20.55 16.37 12.19
N ALA A 2 -19.66 16.16 13.17
CA ALA A 2 -18.43 15.40 12.95
C ALA A 2 -18.82 13.93 12.70
N ARG A 3 -18.55 13.41 11.50
CA ARG A 3 -18.66 11.96 11.26
C ARG A 3 -17.73 11.31 12.28
N ALA A 4 -18.26 10.41 13.12
CA ALA A 4 -17.43 9.56 13.96
C ALA A 4 -16.35 8.96 13.05
N ALA A 5 -15.09 9.31 13.31
CA ALA A 5 -13.97 8.71 12.62
C ALA A 5 -14.11 7.21 12.83
N GLY A 6 -14.46 6.47 11.78
CA GLY A 6 -14.55 5.02 11.84
C GLY A 6 -13.25 4.49 12.43
N SER A 7 -13.33 3.42 13.22
CA SER A 7 -12.15 2.76 13.77
C SER A 7 -11.09 2.69 12.67
N PRO A 8 -9.89 3.27 12.87
CA PRO A 8 -8.83 3.14 11.88
C PRO A 8 -8.73 1.65 11.63
N LEU A 9 -8.77 1.23 10.36
CA LEU A 9 -8.77 -0.18 9.92
C LEU A 9 -10.13 -0.90 9.83
N SER A 10 -11.27 -0.20 9.77
CA SER A 10 -12.57 -0.83 9.47
C SER A 10 -12.59 -1.64 8.15
N PHE A 11 -11.67 -1.34 7.23
CA PHE A 11 -11.51 -1.98 5.93
C PHE A 11 -10.51 -3.15 5.94
N ARG A 12 -10.11 -3.65 7.11
CA ARG A 12 -9.20 -4.79 7.24
C ARG A 12 -9.75 -6.00 6.45
N PRO A 13 -8.95 -6.59 5.54
CA PRO A 13 -9.37 -7.79 4.82
C PRO A 13 -9.70 -8.95 5.76
N ARG A 14 -10.58 -9.85 5.31
CA ARG A 14 -10.96 -11.04 6.10
C ARG A 14 -9.70 -11.85 6.47
N PRO A 15 -9.61 -12.38 7.69
CA PRO A 15 -8.50 -13.26 8.06
C PRO A 15 -8.32 -14.39 7.03
N GLY A 16 -7.08 -14.60 6.58
CA GLY A 16 -6.74 -15.63 5.59
C GLY A 16 -7.03 -15.28 4.12
N SER A 17 -7.73 -14.18 3.81
CA SER A 17 -8.04 -13.82 2.42
C SER A 17 -6.83 -13.26 1.66
N ILE A 18 -5.79 -12.84 2.37
CA ILE A 18 -4.59 -12.27 1.77
C ILE A 18 -3.61 -13.41 1.40
N PRO A 19 -3.25 -13.56 0.12
CA PRO A 19 -2.37 -14.64 -0.32
C PRO A 19 -0.95 -14.45 0.17
N ASP A 20 -0.25 -15.58 0.39
CA ASP A 20 1.18 -15.58 0.64
C ASP A 20 1.93 -15.66 -0.69
N SER A 21 1.91 -14.55 -1.43
CA SER A 21 2.46 -14.46 -2.77
C SER A 21 3.00 -13.05 -3.02
N PRO A 22 3.95 -12.90 -3.96
CA PRO A 22 4.40 -11.57 -4.35
C PRO A 22 3.29 -10.81 -5.06
N GLY A 23 3.34 -9.48 -4.95
CA GLY A 23 2.29 -8.63 -5.50
C GLY A 23 2.47 -7.16 -5.22
N VAL A 24 1.54 -6.38 -5.75
CA VAL A 24 1.44 -4.93 -5.53
C VAL A 24 0.10 -4.61 -4.91
N TYR A 25 0.09 -3.78 -3.87
CA TYR A 25 -1.10 -3.37 -3.15
C TYR A 25 -1.30 -1.86 -3.23
N ARG A 26 -2.57 -1.43 -3.11
CA ARG A 26 -2.99 -0.03 -3.19
C ARG A 26 -3.96 0.29 -2.07
N PHE A 27 -3.68 1.33 -1.30
CA PHE A 27 -4.67 1.91 -0.40
C PHE A 27 -5.44 3.01 -1.14
N ARG A 28 -6.75 3.08 -0.88
CA ARG A 28 -7.64 4.09 -1.45
C ARG A 28 -8.37 4.86 -0.37
N ASP A 29 -8.72 6.11 -0.67
CA ASP A 29 -9.58 6.92 0.20
C ASP A 29 -11.07 6.81 -0.16
N ALA A 30 -11.92 7.54 0.58
CA ALA A 30 -13.37 7.50 0.44
C ALA A 30 -13.90 7.93 -0.95
N HIS A 31 -13.06 8.55 -1.78
CA HIS A 31 -13.38 8.95 -3.15
C HIS A 31 -12.77 8.00 -4.18
N ASP A 32 -12.36 6.81 -3.74
CA ASP A 32 -11.70 5.77 -4.53
C ASP A 32 -10.36 6.20 -5.17
N ARG A 33 -9.75 7.28 -4.65
CA ARG A 33 -8.43 7.74 -5.12
C ARG A 33 -7.35 6.85 -4.52
N VAL A 34 -6.40 6.40 -5.34
CA VAL A 34 -5.20 5.72 -4.86
C VAL A 34 -4.33 6.71 -4.10
N ILE A 35 -4.12 6.44 -2.81
CA ILE A 35 -3.35 7.33 -1.93
C ILE A 35 -1.97 6.77 -1.58
N TYR A 36 -1.79 5.45 -1.72
CA TYR A 36 -0.51 4.77 -1.54
C TYR A 36 -0.45 3.50 -2.40
N VAL A 37 0.71 3.22 -2.98
CA VAL A 37 1.06 1.99 -3.68
C VAL A 37 2.31 1.39 -3.04
N GLY A 38 2.34 0.07 -2.86
CA GLY A 38 3.54 -0.64 -2.43
C GLY A 38 3.63 -2.04 -3.01
N LYS A 39 4.84 -2.58 -3.15
CA LYS A 39 5.06 -4.00 -3.48
C LYS A 39 5.39 -4.86 -2.26
N ALA A 40 5.19 -6.17 -2.40
CA ALA A 40 5.49 -7.15 -1.37
C ALA A 40 6.06 -8.45 -1.98
N LYS A 41 7.01 -9.08 -1.27
CA LYS A 41 7.38 -10.49 -1.52
C LYS A 41 6.29 -11.45 -1.04
N SER A 42 5.64 -11.08 0.06
CA SER A 42 4.46 -11.74 0.61
C SER A 42 3.41 -10.68 0.93
N LEU A 43 2.33 -10.64 0.14
CA LEU A 43 1.19 -9.75 0.37
C LEU A 43 0.61 -9.95 1.78
N ARG A 44 0.49 -11.19 2.24
CA ARG A 44 0.01 -11.52 3.59
C ARG A 44 0.85 -10.86 4.67
N GLN A 45 2.17 -11.08 4.68
CA GLN A 45 3.04 -10.50 5.70
C GLN A 45 3.01 -8.98 5.65
N ARG A 46 3.11 -8.42 4.44
CA ARG A 46 3.18 -6.97 4.26
C ARG A 46 1.89 -6.27 4.67
N LEU A 47 0.74 -6.75 4.21
CA LEU A 47 -0.55 -6.13 4.54
C LEU A 47 -0.92 -6.30 6.01
N ASN A 48 -0.65 -7.46 6.62
CA ASN A 48 -0.89 -7.65 8.05
C ASN A 48 -0.10 -6.67 8.93
N SER A 49 1.09 -6.22 8.50
CA SER A 49 1.88 -5.23 9.26
C SER A 49 1.19 -3.87 9.42
N TYR A 50 0.32 -3.48 8.48
CA TYR A 50 -0.48 -2.25 8.59
C TYR A 50 -1.66 -2.38 9.57
N PHE A 51 -2.05 -3.61 9.90
CA PHE A 51 -3.16 -3.93 10.81
C PHE A 51 -2.69 -4.43 12.18
N ALA A 52 -1.41 -4.19 12.51
CA ALA A 52 -0.85 -4.39 13.84
C ALA A 52 -1.35 -3.30 14.81
N ASP A 53 -0.78 -3.23 16.02
CA ASP A 53 -1.08 -2.15 16.96
C ASP A 53 -0.84 -0.79 16.31
N PHE A 54 -1.93 -0.04 16.13
CA PHE A 54 -1.93 1.25 15.46
C PHE A 54 -1.02 2.26 16.15
N SER A 55 -0.94 2.23 17.49
CA SER A 55 -0.13 3.15 18.28
C SER A 55 1.37 2.95 18.08
N ALA A 56 1.78 1.73 17.70
CA ALA A 56 3.18 1.38 17.42
C ALA A 56 3.61 1.69 15.98
N LEU A 57 2.67 2.06 15.09
CA LEU A 57 2.99 2.40 13.71
C LEU A 57 3.68 3.77 13.61
N HIS A 58 4.55 3.93 12.62
CA HIS A 58 5.16 5.23 12.31
C HIS A 58 4.07 6.29 12.02
N PRO A 59 4.20 7.55 12.47
CA PRO A 59 3.16 8.58 12.30
C PRO A 59 2.69 8.77 10.85
N ARG A 60 3.61 8.70 9.88
CA ARG A 60 3.27 8.75 8.45
C ARG A 60 2.34 7.60 8.01
N THR A 61 2.56 6.40 8.55
CA THR A 61 1.72 5.23 8.28
C THR A 61 0.35 5.37 8.94
N GLN A 62 0.31 5.89 10.17
CA GLN A 62 -0.94 6.21 10.86
C GLN A 62 -1.79 7.20 10.03
N SER A 63 -1.20 8.31 9.56
CA SER A 63 -1.89 9.29 8.72
C SER A 63 -2.42 8.71 7.41
N MET A 64 -1.68 7.78 6.80
CA MET A 64 -2.12 7.09 5.59
C MET A 64 -3.33 6.18 5.88
N LEU A 65 -3.27 5.41 6.97
CA LEU A 65 -4.33 4.47 7.34
C LEU A 65 -5.60 5.15 7.86
N THR A 66 -5.50 6.31 8.51
CA THR A 66 -6.68 7.12 8.89
C THR A 66 -7.33 7.80 7.69
N THR A 67 -6.60 7.96 6.60
CA THR A 67 -7.12 8.48 5.33
C THR A 67 -7.72 7.39 4.46
N ALA A 68 -7.18 6.17 4.55
CA ALA A 68 -7.62 5.03 3.76
C ALA A 68 -9.02 4.55 4.18
N THR A 69 -9.79 4.09 3.19
CA THR A 69 -11.07 3.39 3.38
C THR A 69 -11.07 2.01 2.72
N GLY A 70 -10.00 1.61 2.06
CA GLY A 70 -9.89 0.32 1.40
C GLY A 70 -8.46 -0.02 1.00
N VAL A 71 -8.22 -1.31 0.77
CA VAL A 71 -6.97 -1.83 0.22
C VAL A 71 -7.26 -2.96 -0.78
N ASP A 72 -6.63 -2.90 -1.94
CA ASP A 72 -6.65 -3.96 -2.95
C ASP A 72 -5.22 -4.42 -3.27
N TRP A 73 -5.10 -5.57 -3.92
CA TRP A 73 -3.83 -6.08 -4.41
C TRP A 73 -3.97 -6.85 -5.73
N THR A 74 -2.86 -6.92 -6.45
CA THR A 74 -2.65 -7.80 -7.60
C THR A 74 -1.51 -8.75 -7.28
N VAL A 75 -1.75 -10.06 -7.40
CA VAL A 75 -0.70 -11.09 -7.31
C VAL A 75 0.09 -11.11 -8.62
N VAL A 76 1.40 -11.26 -8.52
CA VAL A 76 2.29 -11.41 -9.68
C VAL A 76 3.15 -12.68 -9.52
N GLY A 77 3.86 -13.09 -10.57
CA GLY A 77 4.70 -14.28 -10.54
C GLY A 77 6.08 -14.03 -9.92
N THR A 78 6.62 -12.81 -10.06
CA THR A 78 8.00 -12.50 -9.64
C THR A 78 8.14 -11.15 -8.92
N GLU A 79 9.25 -10.97 -8.18
CA GLU A 79 9.59 -9.68 -7.56
C GLU A 79 9.86 -8.58 -8.60
N VAL A 80 10.34 -8.94 -9.79
CA VAL A 80 10.62 -8.00 -10.89
C VAL A 80 9.32 -7.46 -11.49
N GLU A 81 8.32 -8.32 -11.70
CA GLU A 81 6.98 -7.88 -12.12
C GLU A 81 6.33 -6.98 -11.07
N ALA A 82 6.48 -7.32 -9.79
CA ALA A 82 5.95 -6.48 -8.69
C ALA A 82 6.58 -5.09 -8.71
N LEU A 83 7.88 -5.01 -8.99
CA LEU A 83 8.62 -3.77 -9.14
C LEU A 83 8.12 -2.92 -10.32
N GLN A 84 7.97 -3.54 -11.49
CA GLN A 84 7.49 -2.86 -12.70
C GLN A 84 6.05 -2.34 -12.55
N LEU A 85 5.18 -3.14 -11.93
CA LEU A 85 3.79 -2.78 -11.70
C LEU A 85 3.67 -1.67 -10.64
N GLU A 86 4.42 -1.74 -9.54
CA GLU A 86 4.48 -0.68 -8.53
C GLU A 86 4.92 0.64 -9.16
N TYR A 87 5.99 0.61 -9.95
CA TYR A 87 6.49 1.80 -10.64
C TYR A 87 5.43 2.40 -11.57
N SER A 88 4.80 1.56 -12.40
CA SER A 88 3.74 1.97 -13.33
C SER A 88 2.58 2.62 -12.60
N TRP A 89 2.09 2.02 -11.51
CA TRP A 89 0.98 2.55 -10.71
C TRP A 89 1.35 3.82 -9.95
N ILE A 90 2.58 3.97 -9.45
CA ILE A 90 2.97 5.23 -8.81
C ILE A 90 3.03 6.37 -9.84
N LYS A 91 3.51 6.09 -11.06
CA LYS A 91 3.49 7.08 -12.15
C LYS A 91 2.07 7.40 -12.61
N GLU A 92 1.21 6.40 -12.74
CA GLU A 92 -0.18 6.55 -13.17
C GLU A 92 -1.02 7.34 -12.15
N PHE A 93 -0.88 7.03 -10.86
CA PHE A 93 -1.77 7.55 -9.82
C PHE A 93 -1.20 8.75 -9.04
N ASP A 94 0.10 9.07 -9.14
CA ASP A 94 0.84 10.05 -8.30
C ASP A 94 0.37 10.09 -6.83
N PRO A 95 0.41 8.95 -6.09
CA PRO A 95 -0.25 8.86 -4.79
C PRO A 95 0.43 9.74 -3.75
N ARG A 96 -0.36 10.57 -3.04
CA ARG A 96 0.15 11.56 -2.08
C ARG A 96 1.02 11.01 -0.93
N PHE A 97 0.84 9.75 -0.52
CA PHE A 97 1.64 9.15 0.56
C PHE A 97 2.88 8.43 0.05
N ASN A 98 3.02 8.16 -1.25
CA ASN A 98 4.28 7.70 -1.81
C ASN A 98 5.31 8.83 -1.74
N VAL A 99 6.55 8.49 -1.42
CA VAL A 99 7.64 9.44 -1.58
C VAL A 99 7.81 9.64 -3.09
N LYS A 100 7.67 10.89 -3.56
CA LYS A 100 7.96 11.20 -4.95
C LYS A 100 9.40 10.82 -5.23
N TYR A 101 9.59 9.93 -6.20
CA TYR A 101 10.90 9.59 -6.69
C TYR A 101 11.54 10.86 -7.24
N ARG A 102 12.41 11.50 -6.46
CA ARG A 102 13.47 12.32 -7.02
C ARG A 102 14.48 11.33 -7.61
N ASP A 103 14.97 11.61 -8.82
CA ASP A 103 15.77 10.72 -9.68
C ASP A 103 17.00 10.07 -8.99
N ASP A 104 17.31 10.49 -7.77
CA ASP A 104 18.50 10.21 -7.00
C ASP A 104 18.41 8.98 -6.06
N LYS A 105 17.29 8.23 -6.04
CA LYS A 105 17.19 6.99 -5.25
C LYS A 105 16.74 5.81 -6.10
N SER A 106 17.79 5.24 -6.69
CA SER A 106 17.90 4.06 -7.52
C SER A 106 17.03 2.89 -7.05
N TYR A 107 16.31 2.31 -8.02
CA TYR A 107 16.18 0.86 -8.07
C TYR A 107 17.48 0.31 -8.66
N PRO A 108 18.42 -0.23 -7.87
CA PRO A 108 19.66 -0.80 -8.41
C PRO A 108 19.43 -2.01 -9.35
N TYR A 109 18.19 -2.48 -9.51
CA TYR A 109 17.81 -3.58 -10.40
C TYR A 109 17.13 -3.14 -11.71
N LEU A 110 17.04 -1.83 -12.00
CA LEU A 110 16.46 -1.30 -13.25
C LEU A 110 17.49 -0.72 -14.23
N ALA A 111 18.79 -0.84 -13.94
CA ALA A 111 19.83 -0.53 -14.92
C ALA A 111 20.07 -1.77 -15.79
N VAL A 112 19.69 -1.69 -17.07
CA VAL A 112 20.24 -2.53 -18.14
C VAL A 112 21.51 -1.86 -18.66
#